data_AF-A0A1I4RE25-F1
#
_entry.id   AF-A0A1I4RE25-F1
#
_cell.length_a   1.000
_cell.length_b   1.000
_cell.length_c   1.000
_cell.angle_alpha   90.00
_cell.angle_beta   90.00
_cell.angle_gamma   90.00
#
_symmetry.space_group_name_H-M   'P 1'
#
loop_
_entity.id
_entity.type
_entity.pdbx_description
1 polymer ?
#
loop_
_entity_poly.entity_id
_entity_poly.type
_entity_poly.pdbx_seq_one_letter_code
_entity_poly.pdbx_strand_id
1 'polypeptide(L)'
;MLGITNPLEFYQKLVQDFDDFCENPGSARHAMNFVITAHHMSDWVWVGFLNKDRAKRKQLGLDDKNVHGFREWLYSQSIWLAQMQPLANGSKHFQPASGLQIRMHEVGPLNTFAFGEAAYNEGYSYFAVDMGMHSSEYRPCYNAL
;
A
#
# COMPACT_ATOMS: atom_id res chain seq x y z
N MET A 1 -0.37 11.09 -6.22
CA MET A 1 -1.53 10.66 -5.41
C MET A 1 -2.56 11.78 -5.51
N LEU A 2 -3.71 11.52 -6.15
CA LEU A 2 -4.73 12.50 -6.56
C LEU A 2 -5.13 13.43 -5.41
N GLY A 3 -4.81 14.72 -5.49
CA GLY A 3 -5.50 15.86 -4.82
C GLY A 3 -5.82 15.84 -3.32
N ILE A 4 -5.47 14.79 -2.56
CA ILE A 4 -5.88 14.64 -1.16
C ILE A 4 -4.93 15.44 -0.27
N THR A 5 -5.50 16.35 0.51
CA THR A 5 -4.78 17.32 1.32
C THR A 5 -5.05 17.19 2.81
N ASN A 6 -6.12 16.50 3.20
CA ASN A 6 -6.50 16.34 4.60
C ASN A 6 -7.05 14.94 4.91
N PRO A 7 -7.12 14.56 6.21
CA PRO A 7 -7.58 13.21 6.59
C PRO A 7 -9.03 12.92 6.19
N LEU A 8 -9.90 13.93 6.11
CA LEU A 8 -11.31 13.71 5.77
C LEU A 8 -11.46 13.30 4.30
N GLU A 9 -10.72 13.96 3.40
CA GLU A 9 -10.63 13.55 1.99
C GLU A 9 -10.04 12.16 1.84
N PHE A 10 -9.01 11.82 2.63
CA PHE A 10 -8.44 10.48 2.63
C PHE A 10 -9.42 9.42 3.13
N TYR A 11 -10.26 9.77 4.12
CA TYR A 11 -11.34 8.90 4.58
C TYR A 11 -12.42 8.70 3.51
N GLN A 12 -12.77 9.74 2.74
CA GLN A 12 -13.69 9.59 1.61
C GLN A 12 -13.13 8.64 0.56
N LYS A 13 -11.82 8.69 0.27
CA LYS A 13 -11.17 7.71 -0.60
C LYS A 13 -11.28 6.29 -0.02
N LEU A 14 -11.08 6.12 1.29
CA LEU A 14 -11.21 4.81 1.92
C LEU A 14 -12.60 4.21 1.71
N VAL A 15 -13.65 5.03 1.86
CA VAL A 15 -15.03 4.60 1.61
C VAL A 15 -15.21 4.20 0.14
N GLN A 16 -14.72 5.01 -0.80
CA GLN A 16 -14.79 4.69 -2.23
C GLN A 16 -14.05 3.40 -2.59
N ASP A 17 -12.83 3.19 -2.09
CA ASP A 17 -12.09 1.95 -2.35
C ASP A 17 -12.79 0.73 -1.74
N PHE A 18 -13.47 0.90 -0.62
CA PHE A 18 -14.27 -0.16 0.00
C PHE A 18 -15.50 -0.50 -0.86
N ASP A 19 -16.24 0.51 -1.32
CA ASP A 19 -17.40 0.32 -2.21
C ASP A 19 -16.98 -0.38 -3.51
N ASP A 20 -15.90 0.09 -4.15
CA ASP A 20 -15.27 -0.54 -5.32
C ASP A 20 -14.92 -2.02 -5.10
N PHE A 21 -14.40 -2.37 -3.92
CA PHE A 21 -14.09 -3.75 -3.55
C PHE A 21 -15.36 -4.58 -3.33
N CYS A 22 -16.39 -4.01 -2.69
CA CYS A 22 -17.66 -4.68 -2.50
C CYS A 22 -18.39 -4.94 -3.82
N GLU A 23 -18.31 -4.03 -4.79
CA GLU A 23 -18.86 -4.20 -6.13
C GLU A 23 -18.15 -5.31 -6.91
N ASN A 24 -16.84 -5.47 -6.72
CA ASN A 24 -16.07 -6.51 -7.37
C ASN A 24 -15.01 -7.16 -6.46
N PRO A 25 -15.43 -8.09 -5.57
CA PRO A 25 -14.53 -8.71 -4.59
C PRO A 25 -13.44 -9.60 -5.20
N GLY A 26 -13.64 -10.07 -6.44
CA GLY A 26 -12.66 -10.87 -7.18
C GLY A 26 -11.50 -10.04 -7.76
N SER A 27 -11.59 -8.72 -7.72
CA SER A 27 -10.56 -7.83 -8.24
C SER A 27 -9.43 -7.61 -7.24
N ALA A 28 -8.28 -8.22 -7.50
CA ALA A 28 -7.05 -7.99 -6.72
C ALA A 28 -6.66 -6.49 -6.68
N ARG A 29 -6.95 -5.73 -7.74
CA ARG A 29 -6.71 -4.28 -7.79
C ARG A 29 -7.54 -3.54 -6.74
N HIS A 30 -8.85 -3.80 -6.66
CA HIS A 30 -9.72 -3.14 -5.69
C HIS A 30 -9.37 -3.57 -4.26
N ALA A 31 -9.11 -4.85 -4.05
CA ALA A 31 -8.65 -5.36 -2.75
C ALA A 31 -7.37 -4.66 -2.27
N MET A 32 -6.35 -4.55 -3.13
CA MET A 32 -5.08 -3.91 -2.75
C MET A 32 -5.23 -2.40 -2.53
N ASN A 33 -6.02 -1.70 -3.35
CA ASN A 33 -6.28 -0.27 -3.14
C ASN A 33 -6.96 -0.04 -1.78
N PHE A 34 -8.00 -0.81 -1.46
CA PHE A 34 -8.69 -0.72 -0.18
C PHE A 34 -7.74 -0.99 0.99
N VAL A 35 -6.98 -2.09 0.95
CA VAL A 35 -6.03 -2.47 1.99
C VAL A 35 -4.96 -1.41 2.23
N ILE A 36 -4.38 -0.85 1.15
CA ILE A 36 -3.35 0.20 1.24
C ILE A 36 -3.94 1.48 1.85
N THR A 37 -5.11 1.91 1.38
CA THR A 37 -5.76 3.11 1.91
C THR A 37 -6.18 2.92 3.37
N ALA A 38 -6.74 1.77 3.72
CA ALA A 38 -7.15 1.46 5.09
C ALA A 38 -5.96 1.49 6.05
N HIS A 39 -4.83 0.89 5.66
CA HIS A 39 -3.60 0.93 6.45
C HIS A 39 -3.10 2.36 6.66
N HIS A 40 -2.97 3.14 5.59
CA HIS A 40 -2.43 4.51 5.65
C HIS A 40 -3.40 5.53 6.25
N MET A 41 -4.69 5.20 6.41
CA MET A 41 -5.64 6.06 7.12
C MET A 41 -5.16 6.37 8.54
N SER A 42 -4.50 5.40 9.19
CA SER A 42 -3.89 5.59 10.51
C SER A 42 -2.85 6.73 10.51
N ASP A 43 -2.04 6.86 9.47
CA ASP A 43 -1.03 7.91 9.34
C ASP A 43 -1.67 9.29 9.21
N TRP A 44 -2.72 9.38 8.40
CA TRP A 44 -3.49 10.61 8.22
C TRP A 44 -4.21 11.04 9.50
N VAL A 45 -4.83 10.11 10.22
CA VAL A 45 -5.45 10.40 11.53
C VAL A 45 -4.40 10.90 12.52
N TRP A 46 -3.24 10.25 12.55
CA TRP A 46 -2.17 10.66 13.43
C TRP A 46 -1.70 12.08 13.11
N VAL A 47 -1.32 12.35 11.86
CA VAL A 47 -0.77 13.65 11.47
C VAL A 47 -1.81 14.77 11.61
N GLY A 48 -3.05 14.52 11.16
CA GLY A 48 -4.08 15.55 11.08
C GLY A 48 -4.80 15.83 12.40
N PHE A 49 -4.95 14.83 13.28
CA PHE A 49 -5.68 15.00 14.53
C PHE A 49 -4.83 14.76 15.77
N LEU A 50 -4.10 13.65 15.84
CA LEU A 50 -3.51 13.21 17.11
C LEU A 50 -2.12 13.74 17.40
N ASN A 51 -1.31 14.10 16.41
CA ASN A 51 0.11 14.49 16.61
C ASN A 51 0.23 15.79 17.42
N LYS A 52 -0.67 16.73 17.21
CA LYS A 52 -0.71 18.02 17.92
C LYS A 52 -1.68 18.03 19.12
N ASP A 53 -2.63 17.10 19.18
CA ASP A 53 -3.62 17.06 20.26
C ASP A 53 -3.22 16.12 21.41
N ARG A 54 -2.50 16.67 22.40
CA ARG A 54 -2.10 15.93 23.60
C ARG A 54 -3.28 15.49 24.45
N ALA A 55 -4.32 16.33 24.55
CA ALA A 55 -5.48 16.03 25.39
C ALA A 55 -6.21 14.79 24.84
N LYS A 56 -6.40 14.73 23.51
CA LYS A 56 -7.02 13.58 22.85
C LYS A 56 -6.18 12.32 22.97
N ARG A 57 -4.85 12.39 22.80
CA ARG A 57 -3.97 11.23 23.03
C ARG A 57 -4.11 10.67 24.45
N LYS A 58 -4.13 11.55 25.45
CA LYS A 58 -4.32 11.13 26.86
C LYS A 58 -5.69 10.49 27.10
N GLN A 59 -6.76 11.00 26.48
CA GLN A 59 -8.10 10.39 26.55
C GLN A 59 -8.13 8.97 25.95
N LEU A 60 -7.33 8.73 24.91
CA LEU A 60 -7.21 7.42 24.27
C LEU A 60 -6.24 6.48 24.98
N GLY A 61 -5.62 6.91 26.09
CA GLY A 61 -4.62 6.12 26.81
C GLY A 61 -3.30 5.95 26.03
N LEU A 62 -3.00 6.85 25.09
CA LEU A 62 -1.80 6.81 24.28
C LEU A 62 -0.66 7.59 24.94
N ASP A 63 0.53 7.01 24.95
CA ASP A 63 1.76 7.69 25.38
C ASP A 63 2.11 8.89 24.49
N ASP A 64 2.83 9.86 25.06
CA ASP A 64 3.10 11.14 24.40
C ASP A 64 3.88 10.97 23.08
N LYS A 65 3.25 11.40 21.96
CA LYS A 65 3.79 11.46 20.59
C LYS A 65 4.37 10.16 20.03
N ASN A 66 3.90 9.00 20.49
CA ASN A 66 4.30 7.72 19.93
C ASN A 66 3.33 7.22 18.84
N VAL A 67 3.66 7.46 17.56
CA VAL A 67 2.85 6.95 16.43
C VAL A 67 2.81 5.42 16.38
N HIS A 68 3.90 4.76 16.79
CA HIS A 68 3.94 3.30 16.85
C HIS A 68 2.94 2.79 17.91
N GLY A 69 2.94 3.41 19.10
CA GLY A 69 1.97 3.08 20.15
C GLY A 69 0.52 3.29 19.70
N PHE A 70 0.26 4.32 18.89
CA PHE A 70 -1.06 4.51 18.28
C PHE A 70 -1.45 3.42 17.28
N ARG A 71 -0.51 2.98 16.42
CA ARG A 71 -0.78 1.87 15.49
C ARG A 71 -1.02 0.55 16.23
N GLU A 72 -0.22 0.24 17.25
CA GLU A 72 -0.45 -0.93 18.10
C GLU A 72 -1.81 -0.88 18.80
N TRP A 73 -2.19 0.29 19.33
CA TRP A 73 -3.52 0.50 19.88
C TRP A 73 -4.60 0.24 18.83
N LEU A 74 -4.48 0.79 17.61
CA LEU A 74 -5.42 0.53 16.51
C LEU A 74 -5.52 -0.96 16.15
N TYR A 75 -4.39 -1.68 16.09
CA TYR A 75 -4.36 -3.11 15.79
C TYR A 75 -5.03 -3.94 16.89
N SER A 76 -4.92 -3.51 18.14
CA SER A 76 -5.67 -4.13 19.24
C SER A 76 -7.19 -3.94 19.13
N GLN A 77 -7.65 -2.90 18.42
CA GLN A 77 -9.08 -2.67 18.18
C GLN A 77 -9.63 -3.51 17.01
N SER A 78 -8.78 -3.94 16.07
CA SER A 78 -9.19 -4.72 14.91
C SER A 78 -8.09 -5.61 14.36
N ILE A 79 -8.29 -6.92 14.45
CA ILE A 79 -7.40 -7.94 13.87
C ILE A 79 -7.23 -7.78 12.35
N TRP A 80 -8.27 -7.29 11.67
CA TRP A 80 -8.22 -7.08 10.22
C TRP A 80 -7.24 -5.97 9.84
N LEU A 81 -7.18 -4.91 10.64
CA LEU A 81 -6.24 -3.82 10.40
C LEU A 81 -4.79 -4.26 10.60
N ALA A 82 -4.54 -5.16 11.55
CA ALA A 82 -3.23 -5.78 11.75
C ALA A 82 -2.79 -6.62 10.52
N GLN A 83 -3.73 -7.32 9.89
CA GLN A 83 -3.46 -8.10 8.67
C GLN A 83 -3.26 -7.21 7.42
N MET A 84 -3.86 -6.02 7.40
CA MET A 84 -3.69 -5.07 6.29
C MET A 84 -2.27 -4.50 6.22
N GLN A 85 -1.58 -4.34 7.36
CA GLN A 85 -0.20 -3.83 7.39
C GLN A 85 0.78 -4.63 6.52
N PRO A 86 0.94 -5.96 6.67
CA PRO A 86 1.88 -6.72 5.86
C PRO A 86 1.48 -6.72 4.37
N LEU A 87 0.19 -6.70 4.05
CA LEU A 87 -0.27 -6.62 2.66
C LEU A 87 0.06 -5.25 2.04
N ALA A 88 -0.22 -4.16 2.75
CA ALA A 88 0.09 -2.80 2.30
C ALA A 88 1.61 -2.59 2.16
N ASN A 89 2.40 -3.09 3.12
CA ASN A 89 3.86 -2.98 3.12
C ASN A 89 4.56 -4.01 2.22
N GLY A 90 3.88 -5.10 1.82
CA GLY A 90 4.41 -6.09 0.87
C GLY A 90 4.76 -5.49 -0.48
N SER A 91 4.11 -4.38 -0.86
CA SER A 91 4.48 -3.57 -2.03
C SER A 91 5.84 -2.85 -1.89
N LYS A 92 6.38 -2.72 -0.66
CA LYS A 92 7.64 -2.02 -0.34
C LYS A 92 8.77 -2.94 0.10
N HIS A 93 8.44 -4.04 0.76
CA HIS A 93 9.41 -5.00 1.30
C HIS A 93 9.20 -6.36 0.63
N PHE A 94 9.49 -6.43 -0.66
CA PHE A 94 9.63 -7.71 -1.35
C PHE A 94 10.90 -8.39 -0.85
N GLN A 95 10.75 -9.36 0.05
CA GLN A 95 11.84 -10.21 0.49
C GLN A 95 11.84 -11.48 -0.37
N PRO A 96 12.92 -11.76 -1.12
CA PRO A 96 13.09 -13.05 -1.76
C PRO A 96 13.00 -14.16 -0.72
N ALA A 97 12.04 -15.08 -0.85
CA ALA A 97 12.17 -16.34 -0.14
C ALA A 97 13.38 -17.07 -0.72
N SER A 98 14.24 -17.62 0.14
CA SER A 98 15.42 -18.38 -0.30
C SER A 98 14.98 -19.54 -1.20
N GLY A 99 15.45 -19.55 -2.45
CA GLY A 99 15.15 -20.61 -3.42
C GLY A 99 14.02 -20.32 -4.41
N LEU A 100 13.34 -19.16 -4.32
CA LEU A 100 12.38 -18.74 -5.34
C LEU A 100 13.08 -17.96 -6.47
N GLN A 101 12.78 -18.32 -7.72
CA GLN A 101 13.32 -17.63 -8.88
C GLN A 101 12.52 -16.35 -9.12
N ILE A 102 13.09 -15.22 -8.68
CA ILE A 102 12.53 -13.90 -8.97
C ILE A 102 12.99 -13.48 -10.36
N ARG A 103 12.03 -13.12 -11.21
CA ARG A 103 12.33 -12.44 -12.47
C ARG A 103 12.23 -10.95 -12.26
N MET A 104 13.37 -10.27 -12.36
CA MET A 104 13.45 -8.82 -12.42
C MET A 104 13.33 -8.42 -13.88
N HIS A 105 12.21 -7.81 -14.25
CA HIS A 105 12.06 -7.19 -15.56
C HIS A 105 12.41 -5.71 -15.44
N GLU A 106 13.43 -5.29 -16.18
CA GLU A 106 13.70 -3.86 -16.38
C GLU A 106 12.53 -3.27 -17.14
N VAL A 107 11.70 -2.53 -16.42
CA VAL A 107 10.72 -1.64 -17.01
C VAL A 107 11.45 -0.31 -17.05
N GLY A 108 11.99 0.03 -18.22
CA GLY A 108 12.77 1.26 -18.45
C GLY A 108 12.08 2.51 -17.86
N PRO A 109 12.75 3.68 -17.87
CA PRO A 109 12.32 4.84 -17.09
C PRO A 109 10.81 5.05 -17.23
N LEU A 110 10.10 5.07 -16.10
CA LEU A 110 8.68 5.37 -16.06
C LEU A 110 8.52 6.68 -16.82
N ASN A 111 7.91 6.65 -18.01
CA ASN A 111 7.77 7.84 -18.85
C ASN A 111 6.81 8.81 -18.17
N THR A 112 7.33 9.58 -17.22
CA THR A 112 6.55 10.50 -16.41
C THR A 112 6.38 11.85 -17.07
N PHE A 113 6.97 12.05 -18.27
CA PHE A 113 6.61 13.15 -19.16
C PHE A 113 5.13 13.15 -19.51
N ALA A 114 4.49 11.96 -19.66
CA ALA A 114 3.05 11.85 -19.86
C ALA A 114 2.22 12.35 -18.66
N PHE A 115 2.83 12.46 -17.48
CA PHE A 115 2.20 12.88 -16.23
C PHE A 115 2.68 14.27 -15.75
N GLY A 116 3.47 14.99 -16.54
CA GLY A 116 3.94 16.34 -16.22
C GLY A 116 4.97 16.41 -15.09
N GLU A 117 5.53 15.28 -14.65
CA GLU A 117 6.55 15.22 -13.60
C GLU A 117 7.88 14.72 -14.18
N ALA A 118 8.93 15.54 -14.14
CA ALA A 118 10.27 15.15 -14.59
C ALA A 118 11.01 14.24 -13.58
N ALA A 119 10.59 14.27 -12.30
CA ALA A 119 11.36 13.73 -11.18
C ALA A 119 11.51 12.20 -11.15
N TYR A 120 10.66 11.45 -11.86
CA TYR A 120 10.70 9.99 -11.90
C TYR A 120 11.37 9.41 -13.15
N ASN A 121 11.82 10.26 -14.09
CA ASN A 121 12.50 9.83 -15.31
C ASN A 121 13.99 9.48 -15.12
N GLU A 122 14.55 9.68 -13.92
CA GLU A 122 15.98 9.49 -13.63
C GLU A 122 16.31 8.12 -13.00
N GLY A 123 15.30 7.30 -12.72
CA GLY A 123 15.45 6.00 -12.07
C GLY A 123 15.09 4.82 -12.96
N TYR A 124 15.93 3.79 -12.96
CA TYR A 124 15.53 2.47 -13.46
C TYR A 124 14.48 1.87 -12.52
N SER A 125 13.34 1.48 -13.08
CA SER A 125 12.31 0.75 -12.35
C SER A 125 12.42 -0.73 -12.68
N TYR A 126 12.24 -1.58 -11.68
CA TYR A 126 12.22 -3.02 -11.87
C TYR A 126 10.86 -3.55 -11.45
N PHE A 127 10.24 -4.32 -12.35
CA PHE A 127 9.08 -5.11 -12.02
C PHE A 127 9.58 -6.48 -11.55
N ALA A 128 9.48 -6.72 -10.24
CA ALA A 128 9.84 -8.00 -9.65
C ALA A 128 8.60 -8.91 -9.66
N VAL A 129 8.68 -10.05 -10.35
CA VAL A 129 7.64 -11.09 -10.30
C VAL A 129 8.21 -12.31 -9.59
N ASP A 130 7.56 -12.70 -8.50
CA ASP A 130 7.73 -14.02 -7.92
C ASP A 130 6.96 -15.03 -8.77
N MET A 131 7.68 -15.99 -9.36
CA MET A 131 7.09 -17.03 -10.20
C MET A 131 6.66 -18.28 -9.41
N GLY A 132 6.86 -18.31 -8.08
CA GLY A 132 6.62 -19.49 -7.26
C GLY A 132 7.59 -20.64 -7.54
N MET A 133 7.45 -21.76 -6.80
CA MET A 133 8.32 -22.93 -6.98
C MET A 133 8.01 -23.68 -8.29
N HIS A 134 9.06 -23.84 -9.11
CA HIS A 134 9.14 -24.69 -10.30
C HIS A 134 7.99 -24.59 -11.32
N SER A 135 7.99 -23.51 -12.12
CA SER A 135 7.34 -23.54 -13.44
C SER A 135 8.30 -24.10 -14.49
N SER A 136 8.62 -25.41 -14.44
CA SER A 136 9.32 -26.07 -15.55
C SER A 136 8.47 -26.20 -16.82
N GLU A 137 7.26 -25.64 -16.84
CA GLU A 137 6.31 -25.74 -17.95
C GLU A 137 5.88 -24.40 -18.59
N TYR A 138 6.48 -23.27 -18.22
CA TYR A 138 6.10 -22.00 -18.85
C TYR A 138 6.85 -21.78 -20.18
N ARG A 139 6.19 -22.10 -21.30
CA ARG A 139 6.59 -21.62 -22.64
C ARG A 139 6.21 -20.13 -22.77
N PRO A 140 7.15 -19.22 -23.07
CA PRO A 140 6.80 -17.84 -23.35
C PRO A 140 5.96 -17.77 -24.64
N CYS A 141 4.76 -17.22 -24.53
CA CYS A 141 3.96 -16.80 -25.67
C CYS A 141 4.58 -15.52 -26.26
N TYR A 142 5.66 -15.67 -27.01
CA TYR A 142 6.12 -14.67 -27.97
C TYR A 142 6.27 -15.37 -29.31
N ASN A 143 5.17 -15.40 -30.06
CA ASN A 143 5.08 -15.44 -31.52
C ASN A 143 3.60 -15.53 -31.91
N ALA A 144 2.94 -14.38 -31.90
CA ALA A 144 1.72 -14.14 -32.66
C ALA A 144 1.62 -12.63 -32.87
N LEU A 145 2.37 -12.14 -33.87
CA LEU A 145 2.01 -11.12 -34.85
C LEU A 145 3.11 -11.08 -35.91
#